data_AF-A0A8S1ILC8-F1
#
_entry.id   AF-A0A8S1ILC8-F1
#
_cell.length_a   1.000
_cell.length_b   1.000
_cell.length_c   1.000
_cell.angle_alpha   90.00
_cell.angle_beta   90.00
_cell.angle_gamma   90.00
#
_symmetry.space_group_name_H-M   'P 1'
#
loop_
_entity.id
_entity.type
_entity.pdbx_description
1 polymer ?
#
loop_
_entity_poly.entity_id
_entity_poly.type
_entity_poly.pdbx_seq_one_letter_code
_entity_poly.pdbx_strand_id
1 'polypeptide(L)'
;MRSLRRNDRFLMAIACLFLAGKIKESPRPLHKIIEVAYTLRAKTDTKRLEKMKDQAFMDQIHEHVVRAERVLLCTLGFDFDVQLSYQRSLDILKRLNLLERKEEGDQSMSQLTVNFLNDCLRTTMCLQYTAESIAAAAVSLAAYVRNVEVDHGEIWKYAQKELAEEILGEMFSLYEAALMAQQVWPK
;
A
#
# COMPACT_ATOMS: atom_id res chain seq x y z
N MET A 1 -10.26 -17.41 -13.32
CA MET A 1 -10.41 -15.93 -13.27
C MET A 1 -11.59 -15.56 -12.36
N ARG A 2 -11.34 -14.89 -11.24
CA ARG A 2 -12.39 -14.33 -10.37
C ARG A 2 -12.63 -12.88 -10.81
N SER A 3 -13.88 -12.53 -11.10
CA SER A 3 -14.24 -11.22 -11.68
C SER A 3 -14.72 -10.26 -10.60
N LEU A 4 -14.35 -8.98 -10.72
CA LEU A 4 -14.87 -7.87 -9.90
C LEU A 4 -16.40 -7.72 -9.94
N ARG A 5 -17.07 -8.32 -10.94
CA ARG A 5 -18.53 -8.36 -11.02
C ARG A 5 -19.17 -9.44 -10.15
N ARG A 6 -18.42 -10.49 -9.79
CA ARG A 6 -18.94 -11.63 -9.01
C ARG A 6 -18.74 -11.47 -7.51
N ASN A 7 -17.78 -10.65 -7.08
CA ASN A 7 -17.51 -10.38 -5.67
C ASN A 7 -17.77 -8.90 -5.36
N ASP A 8 -18.60 -8.62 -4.35
CA ASP A 8 -18.80 -7.25 -3.86
C ASP A 8 -17.46 -6.71 -3.32
N ARG A 9 -16.93 -5.67 -3.98
CA ARG A 9 -15.65 -5.03 -3.63
C ARG A 9 -15.59 -4.58 -2.17
N PHE A 10 -16.72 -4.15 -1.62
CA PHE A 10 -16.79 -3.70 -0.23
C PHE A 10 -16.70 -4.86 0.76
N LEU A 11 -17.40 -5.97 0.48
CA LEU A 11 -17.27 -7.19 1.30
C LEU A 11 -15.87 -7.79 1.20
N MET A 12 -15.28 -7.79 0.00
CA MET A 12 -13.90 -8.23 -0.20
C MET A 12 -12.91 -7.34 0.56
N ALA A 13 -13.11 -6.02 0.58
CA ALA A 13 -12.26 -5.10 1.34
C ALA A 13 -12.32 -5.38 2.86
N ILE A 14 -13.53 -5.60 3.41
CA ILE A 14 -13.70 -5.98 4.82
C ILE A 14 -13.01 -7.33 5.10
N ALA A 15 -13.18 -8.31 4.21
CA ALA A 15 -12.56 -9.62 4.34
C ALA A 15 -11.02 -9.54 4.27
N CYS A 16 -10.46 -8.74 3.36
CA CYS A 16 -9.02 -8.48 3.27
C CYS A 16 -8.50 -7.84 4.57
N LEU A 17 -9.20 -6.84 5.11
CA LEU A 17 -8.80 -6.15 6.34
C LEU A 17 -8.85 -7.09 7.55
N PHE A 18 -9.91 -7.90 7.66
CA PHE A 18 -10.06 -8.90 8.71
C PHE A 18 -8.95 -9.96 8.64
N LEU A 19 -8.69 -10.50 7.45
CA LEU A 19 -7.64 -11.49 7.23
C LEU A 19 -6.24 -10.91 7.49
N ALA A 20 -5.95 -9.70 7.03
CA ALA A 20 -4.68 -9.03 7.26
C ALA A 20 -4.40 -8.82 8.75
N GLY A 21 -5.41 -8.44 9.54
CA GLY A 21 -5.26 -8.30 11.00
C GLY A 21 -4.90 -9.62 11.67
N LYS A 22 -5.46 -10.75 11.22
CA LYS A 22 -5.10 -12.08 11.73
C LYS A 22 -3.66 -12.47 11.37
N ILE A 23 -3.25 -12.24 10.13
CA ILE A 23 -1.89 -12.58 9.67
C ILE A 23 -0.82 -11.71 10.34
N LYS A 24 -1.11 -10.43 10.58
CA LYS A 24 -0.18 -9.48 11.22
C LYS A 24 -0.27 -9.49 12.75
N GLU A 25 -0.77 -10.56 13.37
CA GLU A 25 -0.89 -10.72 14.83
C GLU A 25 -1.55 -9.54 15.55
N SER A 26 -2.47 -8.86 14.85
CA SER A 26 -3.23 -7.72 15.35
C SER A 26 -4.74 -7.91 15.06
N PRO A 27 -5.33 -9.05 15.47
CA PRO A 27 -6.70 -9.38 15.14
C PRO A 27 -7.67 -8.37 15.74
N ARG A 28 -8.64 -7.94 14.94
CA ARG A 28 -9.77 -7.12 15.39
C ARG A 28 -11.06 -7.94 15.27
N PRO A 29 -12.00 -7.79 16.21
CA PRO A 29 -13.26 -8.53 16.13
C PRO A 29 -14.05 -8.10 14.90
N LEU A 30 -14.55 -9.07 14.13
CA LEU A 30 -15.18 -8.82 12.83
C LEU A 30 -16.36 -7.84 12.91
N HIS A 31 -17.17 -7.91 13.97
CA HIS A 31 -18.28 -6.97 14.17
C HIS A 31 -17.81 -5.50 14.22
N LYS A 32 -16.66 -5.20 14.83
CA LYS A 32 -16.10 -3.83 14.86
C LYS A 32 -15.59 -3.38 13.51
N ILE A 33 -14.99 -4.29 12.75
CA ILE A 33 -14.53 -3.97 11.39
C ILE A 33 -15.72 -3.65 10.49
N ILE A 34 -16.79 -4.45 10.57
CA ILE A 34 -18.04 -4.21 9.84
C ILE A 34 -18.67 -2.88 10.27
N GLU A 35 -18.77 -2.63 11.58
CA GLU A 35 -19.33 -1.40 12.15
C GLU A 35 -18.63 -0.15 11.59
N VAL A 36 -17.29 -0.12 11.66
CA VAL A 36 -16.49 1.00 11.15
C VAL A 36 -16.60 1.10 9.62
N ALA A 37 -16.48 0.00 8.88
CA ALA A 37 -16.52 0.00 7.43
C ALA A 37 -17.86 0.54 6.88
N TYR A 38 -18.98 0.12 7.48
CA TYR A 38 -20.29 0.60 7.07
C TYR A 38 -20.56 2.04 7.52
N THR A 39 -20.06 2.46 8.69
CA THR A 39 -20.12 3.86 9.12
C THR A 39 -19.39 4.78 8.13
N LEU A 40 -18.18 4.40 7.73
CA LEU A 40 -17.40 5.12 6.71
C LEU A 40 -18.11 5.16 5.35
N ARG A 41 -18.79 4.06 4.97
CA ARG A 41 -19.55 3.98 3.72
C ARG A 41 -20.83 4.81 3.76
N ALA A 42 -21.49 4.89 4.92
CA ALA A 42 -22.76 5.60 5.09
C ALA A 42 -22.58 7.13 5.02
N LYS A 43 -21.42 7.67 5.44
CA LYS A 43 -21.12 9.10 5.57
C LYS A 43 -22.13 9.86 6.45
N THR A 44 -23.34 10.12 5.93
CA THR A 44 -24.47 10.82 6.55
C THR A 44 -25.82 10.09 6.39
N ASP A 45 -25.85 8.89 5.80
CA ASP A 45 -27.06 8.10 5.57
C ASP A 45 -27.51 7.36 6.85
N THR A 46 -28.34 8.05 7.64
CA THR A 46 -28.89 7.54 8.92
C THR A 46 -29.73 6.28 8.75
N LYS A 47 -30.39 6.06 7.60
CA LYS A 47 -31.20 4.86 7.36
C LYS A 47 -30.36 3.60 7.24
N ARG A 48 -29.14 3.71 6.69
CA ARG A 48 -28.18 2.59 6.65
C ARG A 48 -27.62 2.27 8.03
N LEU A 49 -27.35 3.28 8.84
CA LEU A 49 -26.91 3.11 10.23
C LEU A 49 -27.99 2.43 11.09
N GLU A 50 -29.26 2.78 10.92
CA GLU A 50 -30.35 2.10 11.65
C GLU A 50 -30.48 0.62 11.24
N LYS A 51 -30.28 0.28 9.96
CA LYS A 51 -30.25 -1.13 9.52
C LYS A 51 -29.11 -1.94 10.13
N MET A 52 -28.02 -1.31 10.54
CA MET A 52 -26.93 -2.02 11.23
C MET A 52 -27.25 -2.39 12.67
N LYS A 53 -28.30 -1.78 13.27
CA LYS A 53 -28.79 -2.18 14.59
C LYS A 53 -29.64 -3.45 14.54
N ASP A 54 -30.08 -3.85 13.35
CA ASP A 54 -30.78 -5.12 13.14
C ASP A 54 -29.77 -6.28 13.19
N GLN A 55 -29.95 -7.16 14.17
CA GLN A 55 -29.10 -8.32 14.39
C GLN A 55 -29.12 -9.27 13.18
N ALA A 56 -30.28 -9.49 12.55
CA ALA A 56 -30.40 -10.41 11.42
C ALA A 56 -29.60 -9.91 10.20
N PHE A 57 -29.60 -8.59 9.98
CA PHE A 57 -28.78 -7.99 8.93
C PHE A 57 -27.29 -8.13 9.23
N MET A 58 -26.88 -7.87 10.48
CA MET A 58 -25.47 -8.00 10.89
C MET A 58 -24.97 -9.45 10.77
N ASP A 59 -25.78 -10.43 11.16
CA ASP A 59 -25.45 -11.85 11.04
C ASP A 59 -25.26 -12.25 9.57
N GLN A 60 -26.12 -11.76 8.68
CA GLN A 60 -26.00 -11.99 7.23
C GLN A 60 -24.70 -11.41 6.66
N ILE A 61 -24.34 -10.17 7.04
CA ILE A 61 -23.08 -9.56 6.59
C ILE A 61 -21.88 -10.34 7.14
N HIS A 62 -21.95 -10.77 8.40
CA HIS A 62 -20.91 -11.58 9.02
C HIS A 62 -20.67 -12.88 8.23
N GLU A 63 -21.73 -13.61 7.88
CA GLU A 63 -21.63 -14.82 7.05
C GLU A 63 -21.00 -14.53 5.68
N HIS A 64 -21.43 -13.45 5.02
CA HIS A 64 -20.86 -13.06 3.73
C HIS A 64 -19.37 -12.72 3.81
N VAL A 65 -18.93 -12.03 4.86
CA VAL A 65 -17.51 -11.72 5.06
C VAL A 65 -16.70 -12.99 5.32
N VAL A 66 -17.21 -13.92 6.15
CA VAL A 66 -16.55 -15.20 6.40
C VAL A 66 -16.43 -16.02 5.11
N ARG A 67 -17.45 -16.00 4.26
CA ARG A 67 -17.39 -16.65 2.94
C ARG A 67 -16.37 -15.97 2.01
N ALA A 68 -16.33 -14.64 1.99
CA ALA A 68 -15.36 -13.87 1.21
C ALA A 68 -13.92 -14.12 1.70
N GLU A 69 -13.70 -14.27 2.99
CA GLU A 69 -12.41 -14.66 3.56
C GLU A 69 -11.97 -16.04 3.06
N ARG A 70 -12.84 -17.06 3.09
CA ARG A 70 -12.50 -18.39 2.55
C ARG A 70 -12.12 -18.31 1.07
N VAL A 71 -12.85 -17.51 0.32
CA VAL A 71 -12.54 -17.21 -1.09
C VAL A 71 -11.15 -16.60 -1.19
N LEU A 72 -10.78 -15.60 -0.39
CA LEU A 72 -9.43 -15.01 -0.37
C LEU A 72 -8.34 -16.05 -0.06
N LEU A 73 -8.48 -16.80 1.04
CA LEU A 73 -7.55 -17.84 1.46
C LEU A 73 -7.25 -18.83 0.32
N CYS A 74 -8.31 -19.35 -0.33
CA CYS A 74 -8.16 -20.26 -1.46
C CYS A 74 -7.57 -19.60 -2.71
N THR A 75 -7.77 -18.29 -2.91
CA THR A 75 -7.19 -17.58 -4.07
C THR A 75 -5.69 -17.39 -3.91
N LEU A 76 -5.27 -17.04 -2.69
CA LEU A 76 -3.89 -16.78 -2.35
C LEU A 76 -3.11 -18.06 -2.09
N GLY A 77 -3.77 -19.23 -2.11
CA GLY A 77 -3.11 -20.50 -1.83
C GLY A 77 -2.54 -20.59 -0.41
N PHE A 78 -3.10 -19.81 0.52
CA PHE A 78 -2.55 -19.60 1.87
C PHE A 78 -1.13 -19.00 1.90
N ASP A 79 -0.68 -18.43 0.79
CA ASP A 79 0.58 -17.69 0.74
C ASP A 79 0.36 -16.26 1.24
N PHE A 80 0.94 -15.98 2.40
CA PHE A 80 0.88 -14.68 3.06
C PHE A 80 2.28 -14.11 3.35
N ASP A 81 3.33 -14.73 2.80
CA ASP A 81 4.70 -14.24 2.94
C ASP A 81 4.97 -13.08 1.97
N VAL A 82 4.18 -12.01 2.13
CA VAL A 82 4.29 -10.82 1.30
C VAL A 82 5.44 -9.98 1.84
N GLN A 83 6.54 -9.97 1.09
CA GLN A 83 7.65 -9.05 1.34
C GLN A 83 7.18 -7.61 1.17
N LEU A 84 7.31 -6.83 2.24
CA LEU A 84 6.89 -5.43 2.23
C LEU A 84 8.04 -4.54 1.75
N SER A 85 7.78 -3.77 0.69
CA SER A 85 8.71 -2.75 0.17
C SER A 85 9.16 -1.75 1.25
N TYR A 86 8.33 -1.51 2.26
CA TYR A 86 8.68 -0.68 3.43
C TYR A 86 9.90 -1.21 4.20
N GLN A 87 9.98 -2.51 4.48
CA GLN A 87 11.12 -3.06 5.21
C GLN A 87 12.39 -2.94 4.38
N ARG A 88 12.30 -3.22 3.08
CA ARG A 88 13.41 -3.09 2.13
C ARG A 88 13.89 -1.65 1.99
N SER A 89 12.98 -0.68 1.97
CA SER A 89 13.36 0.73 1.86
C SER A 89 14.09 1.21 3.11
N LEU A 90 13.68 0.75 4.30
CA LEU A 90 14.41 1.04 5.53
C LEU A 90 15.83 0.49 5.48
N ASP A 91 16.02 -0.75 5.02
CA ASP A 91 17.35 -1.35 4.90
C ASP A 91 18.26 -0.58 3.93
N ILE A 92 17.73 -0.13 2.79
CA ILE A 92 18.47 0.74 1.86
C ILE A 92 18.86 2.06 2.54
N LEU A 93 17.91 2.73 3.19
CA LEU A 93 18.17 4.00 3.90
C LEU A 93 19.19 3.82 5.03
N LYS A 94 19.23 2.66 5.72
CA LYS A 94 20.25 2.35 6.74
C LYS A 94 21.64 2.31 6.12
N ARG A 95 21.79 1.57 5.02
CA ARG A 95 23.08 1.39 4.32
C ARG A 95 23.66 2.70 3.81
N LEU A 96 22.78 3.63 3.42
CA LEU A 96 23.17 4.96 2.93
C LEU A 96 23.32 6.01 4.05
N ASN A 97 23.10 5.65 5.32
CA ASN A 97 23.07 6.58 6.45
C ASN A 97 22.05 7.73 6.29
N LEU A 98 20.91 7.46 5.64
CA LEU A 98 19.87 8.45 5.34
C LEU A 98 18.62 8.36 6.22
N LEU A 99 18.52 7.32 7.06
CA LEU A 99 17.32 7.09 7.90
C LEU A 99 16.97 8.26 8.82
N GLU A 100 17.98 8.80 9.48
CA GLU A 100 17.84 9.81 10.54
C GLU A 100 18.09 11.24 10.03
N ARG A 101 18.40 11.37 8.73
CA ARG A 101 18.63 12.67 8.11
C ARG A 101 17.30 13.44 8.06
N LYS A 102 17.18 14.41 8.96
CA LYS A 102 16.11 15.40 8.98
C LYS A 102 16.70 16.72 8.52
N GLU A 103 16.10 17.29 7.49
CA GLU A 103 16.35 18.69 7.15
C GLU A 103 15.41 19.55 8.00
N GLU A 104 15.91 20.66 8.52
CA GLU A 104 15.13 21.56 9.37
C GLU A 104 13.90 22.06 8.60
N GLY A 105 12.70 21.65 9.04
CA GLY A 105 11.43 22.10 8.48
C GLY A 105 10.79 21.20 7.42
N ASP A 106 11.46 20.13 6.97
CA ASP A 106 10.91 19.23 5.94
C ASP A 106 10.75 17.78 6.44
N GLN A 107 9.97 16.96 5.74
CA GLN A 107 9.78 15.54 6.04
C GLN A 107 11.12 14.80 6.05
N SER A 108 11.27 13.76 6.87
CA SER A 108 12.48 12.92 6.82
C SER A 108 12.53 12.14 5.50
N MET A 109 13.74 11.75 5.07
CA MET A 109 13.93 10.86 3.91
C MET A 109 13.07 9.59 4.01
N SER A 110 12.99 9.02 5.22
CA SER A 110 12.13 7.87 5.52
C SER A 110 10.65 8.17 5.30
N GLN A 111 10.14 9.32 5.76
CA GLN A 111 8.74 9.69 5.58
C GLN A 111 8.40 9.93 4.11
N LEU A 112 9.27 10.62 3.37
CA LEU A 112 9.08 10.87 1.95
C LEU A 112 9.07 9.56 1.15
N THR A 113 10.01 8.66 1.44
CA THR A 113 10.06 7.31 0.83
C THR A 113 8.77 6.53 1.10
N VAL A 114 8.24 6.60 2.33
CA VAL A 114 6.98 5.93 2.70
C VAL A 114 5.79 6.49 1.93
N ASN A 115 5.76 7.80 1.68
CA ASN A 115 4.70 8.41 0.90
C ASN A 115 4.70 7.86 -0.53
N PHE A 116 5.88 7.78 -1.18
CA PHE A 116 6.02 7.15 -2.50
C PHE A 116 5.55 5.69 -2.52
N LEU A 117 5.94 4.90 -1.51
CA LEU A 117 5.50 3.51 -1.39
C LEU A 117 3.97 3.40 -1.25
N ASN A 118 3.35 4.25 -0.43
CA ASN A 118 1.90 4.25 -0.23
C ASN A 118 1.14 4.62 -1.50
N ASP A 119 1.68 5.53 -2.31
CA ASP A 119 1.08 5.89 -3.59
C ASP A 119 1.25 4.76 -4.63
N CYS A 120 2.37 4.03 -4.60
CA CYS A 120 2.56 2.82 -5.42
C CYS A 120 1.56 1.71 -5.09
N LEU A 121 1.11 1.60 -3.84
CA LEU A 121 0.07 0.62 -3.46
C LEU A 121 -1.31 0.93 -4.06
N ARG A 122 -1.49 2.12 -4.65
CA ARG A 122 -2.70 2.50 -5.38
C ARG A 122 -2.66 2.09 -6.86
N THR A 123 -1.52 1.60 -7.33
CA THR A 123 -1.30 1.12 -8.70
C THR A 123 -1.18 -0.41 -8.73
N THR A 124 -0.82 -0.96 -9.89
CA THR A 124 -0.53 -2.39 -10.06
C THR A 124 0.96 -2.73 -9.90
N MET A 125 1.81 -1.78 -9.51
CA MET A 125 3.27 -1.99 -9.40
C MET A 125 3.64 -3.18 -8.50
N CYS A 126 2.91 -3.38 -7.40
CA CYS A 126 3.14 -4.52 -6.50
C CYS A 126 2.84 -5.90 -7.10
N LEU A 127 2.19 -5.94 -8.27
CA LEU A 127 1.95 -7.16 -9.06
C LEU A 127 2.94 -7.31 -10.21
N GLN A 128 3.67 -6.24 -10.57
CA GLN A 128 4.57 -6.16 -11.72
C GLN A 128 6.03 -6.31 -11.31
N TYR A 129 6.42 -5.77 -10.15
CA TYR A 129 7.81 -5.69 -9.72
C TYR A 129 8.01 -6.24 -8.31
N THR A 130 9.26 -6.61 -7.99
CA THR A 130 9.62 -7.09 -6.65
C THR A 130 9.59 -5.97 -5.61
N ALA A 131 9.45 -6.34 -4.34
CA ALA A 131 9.44 -5.40 -3.22
C ALA A 131 10.75 -4.60 -3.13
N GLU A 132 11.89 -5.22 -3.45
CA GLU A 132 13.20 -4.60 -3.52
C GLU A 132 13.27 -3.52 -4.60
N SER A 133 12.75 -3.79 -5.80
CA SER A 133 12.78 -2.84 -6.91
C SER A 133 11.86 -1.64 -6.64
N ILE A 134 10.68 -1.86 -6.08
CA ILE A 134 9.77 -0.77 -5.68
C ILE A 134 10.40 0.07 -4.56
N ALA A 135 11.07 -0.56 -3.58
CA ALA A 135 11.77 0.14 -2.53
C ALA A 135 12.95 0.97 -3.05
N ALA A 136 13.74 0.41 -3.97
CA ALA A 136 14.87 1.08 -4.62
C ALA A 136 14.40 2.30 -5.42
N ALA A 137 13.30 2.17 -6.17
CA ALA A 137 12.70 3.28 -6.89
C ALA A 137 12.21 4.39 -5.94
N ALA A 138 11.52 4.04 -4.85
CA ALA A 138 11.03 5.01 -3.88
C ALA A 138 12.16 5.79 -3.19
N VAL A 139 13.26 5.11 -2.82
CA VAL A 139 14.43 5.76 -2.23
C VAL A 139 15.16 6.65 -3.25
N SER A 140 15.30 6.18 -4.49
CA SER A 140 15.92 6.96 -5.57
C SER A 140 15.12 8.24 -5.85
N LEU A 141 13.80 8.13 -5.91
CA LEU A 141 12.91 9.28 -6.11
C LEU A 141 12.96 10.26 -4.93
N ALA A 142 12.99 9.75 -3.69
CA ALA A 142 13.17 10.59 -2.51
C ALA A 142 14.53 11.32 -2.50
N ALA A 143 15.61 10.64 -2.88
CA ALA A 143 16.94 11.25 -2.99
C ALA A 143 16.96 12.33 -4.08
N TYR A 144 16.33 12.06 -5.22
CA TYR A 144 16.19 13.03 -6.31
C TYR A 144 15.43 14.29 -5.86
N VAL A 145 14.25 14.14 -5.26
CA VAL A 145 13.42 15.26 -4.79
C VAL A 145 14.14 16.12 -3.75
N ARG A 146 15.01 15.51 -2.94
CA ARG A 146 15.83 16.20 -1.93
C ARG A 146 17.21 16.63 -2.41
N ASN A 147 17.51 16.44 -3.69
CA ASN A 147 18.81 16.75 -4.29
C ASN A 147 19.99 16.18 -3.47
N VAL A 148 19.83 14.94 -2.98
CA VAL A 148 20.84 14.22 -2.20
C VAL A 148 21.62 13.31 -3.11
N GLU A 149 22.93 13.50 -3.18
CA GLU A 149 23.81 12.56 -3.86
C GLU A 149 23.83 11.23 -3.11
N VAL A 150 23.55 10.15 -3.84
CA VAL A 150 23.47 8.79 -3.33
C VAL A 150 24.15 7.83 -4.28
N ASP A 151 24.70 6.74 -3.74
CA ASP A 151 25.22 5.65 -4.56
C ASP A 151 24.05 4.82 -5.10
N HIS A 152 23.66 5.09 -6.35
CA HIS A 152 22.64 4.32 -7.06
C HIS A 152 23.01 2.83 -7.20
N GLY A 153 24.30 2.49 -7.25
CA GLY A 153 24.78 1.11 -7.27
C GLY A 153 24.39 0.36 -5.99
N GLU A 154 24.48 1.02 -4.84
CA GLU A 154 24.08 0.48 -3.54
C GLU A 154 22.56 0.48 -3.32
N ILE A 155 21.82 1.46 -3.88
CA ILE A 155 20.34 1.45 -3.86
C ILE A 155 19.81 0.23 -4.59
N TRP A 156 20.27 0.02 -5.83
CA TRP A 156 19.73 -1.00 -6.72
C TRP A 156 20.42 -2.36 -6.61
N LYS A 157 21.30 -2.54 -5.61
CA LYS A 157 22.14 -3.74 -5.43
C LYS A 157 21.38 -5.07 -5.42
N TYR A 158 20.19 -5.08 -4.83
CA TYR A 158 19.32 -6.27 -4.70
C TYR A 158 18.03 -6.15 -5.51
N ALA A 159 17.95 -5.15 -6.39
CA ALA A 159 16.80 -4.86 -7.24
C ALA A 159 17.09 -5.23 -8.70
N GLN A 160 16.05 -5.24 -9.52
CA GLN A 160 16.15 -5.48 -10.97
C GLN A 160 16.64 -4.20 -11.66
N LYS A 161 17.96 -4.04 -11.78
CA LYS A 161 18.61 -2.84 -12.34
C LYS A 161 18.19 -2.56 -13.78
N GLU A 162 17.92 -3.61 -14.54
CA GLU A 162 17.53 -3.53 -15.96
C GLU A 162 16.17 -2.86 -16.15
N LEU A 163 15.30 -2.90 -15.13
CA LEU A 163 13.98 -2.30 -15.12
C LEU A 163 13.95 -0.96 -14.37
N ALA A 164 15.09 -0.44 -13.93
CA ALA A 164 15.13 0.73 -13.05
C ALA A 164 14.45 1.97 -13.68
N GLU A 165 14.72 2.24 -14.95
CA GLU A 165 14.12 3.36 -15.68
C GLU A 165 12.61 3.21 -15.83
N GLU A 166 12.12 1.99 -16.12
CA GLU A 166 10.70 1.68 -16.26
C GLU A 166 9.96 1.87 -14.93
N ILE A 167 10.50 1.30 -13.85
CA ILE A 167 9.90 1.36 -12.52
C ILE A 167 9.88 2.80 -11.99
N LEU A 168 10.98 3.53 -12.17
CA LEU A 168 11.07 4.94 -11.81
C LEU A 168 10.10 5.78 -12.65
N GLY A 169 10.01 5.54 -13.95
CA GLY A 169 9.07 6.22 -14.83
C GLY A 169 7.62 6.00 -14.42
N GLU A 170 7.23 4.76 -14.13
CA GLU A 170 5.87 4.44 -13.66
C GLU A 170 5.59 5.10 -12.30
N MET A 171 6.51 5.03 -11.34
CA MET A 171 6.35 5.70 -10.04
C MET A 171 6.26 7.23 -10.18
N PHE A 172 7.09 7.81 -11.05
CA PHE A 172 7.13 9.24 -11.29
C PHE A 172 5.87 9.74 -12.00
N SER A 173 5.28 8.93 -12.90
CA SER A 173 4.05 9.28 -13.62
C SER A 173 2.88 9.64 -12.69
N LEU A 174 2.88 9.12 -11.46
CA LEU A 174 1.90 9.47 -10.42
C LEU A 174 1.94 10.95 -10.03
N TYR A 175 3.07 11.61 -10.29
CA TYR A 175 3.35 12.98 -9.90
C TYR A 175 3.52 13.92 -11.10
N GLU A 176 3.39 13.46 -12.35
CA GLU A 176 3.59 14.31 -13.54
C GLU A 176 2.73 15.58 -13.51
N ALA A 177 1.46 15.51 -13.10
CA ALA A 177 0.62 16.70 -12.97
C ALA A 177 1.01 17.64 -11.81
N ALA A 178 1.68 17.12 -10.77
CA ALA A 178 2.09 17.87 -9.58
C ALA A 178 3.51 18.45 -9.69
N LEU A 179 4.42 17.77 -10.40
CA LEU A 179 5.82 18.14 -10.59
C LEU A 179 6.05 18.99 -11.85
N MET A 180 5.16 18.93 -12.86
CA MET A 180 5.15 19.90 -13.98
C MET A 180 4.94 21.34 -13.49
N ALA A 181 4.43 21.55 -12.29
CA ALA A 181 4.33 22.87 -11.66
C ALA A 181 5.66 23.37 -11.05
N GLN A 182 6.70 22.52 -10.96
CA GLN A 182 7.98 22.82 -10.27
C GLN A 182 9.23 22.57 -11.13
N GLN A 183 9.10 22.38 -12.44
CA GLN A 183 10.17 21.77 -13.24
C GLN A 183 11.31 22.73 -13.64
N VAL A 184 12.54 22.38 -13.23
CA VAL A 184 13.69 22.23 -14.14
C VAL A 184 14.45 20.95 -13.73
N TRP A 185 14.59 19.99 -14.65
CA TRP A 185 15.47 18.81 -14.51
C TRP A 185 16.75 19.03 -15.35
N PRO A 186 17.96 18.68 -14.88
CA PRO A 186 19.17 18.72 -15.69
C PRO A 186 19.34 17.43 -16.52
N LYS A 187 19.44 17.60 -17.84
CA LYS A 187 19.66 16.55 -18.84
C LYS A 187 20.80 15.58 -18.50
#